data_AF-F6GZA5-F1
#
_entry.id   AF-F6GZA5-F1
#
_cell.length_a   1.000
_cell.length_b   1.000
_cell.length_c   1.000
_cell.angle_alpha   90.00
_cell.angle_beta   90.00
_cell.angle_gamma   90.00
#
_symmetry.space_group_name_H-M   'P 1'
#
loop_
_entity.id
_entity.type
_entity.pdbx_description
1 polymer ?
#
loop_
_entity_poly.entity_id
_entity_poly.type
_entity_poly.pdbx_seq_one_letter_code
_entity_poly.pdbx_strand_id
1 'polypeptide(L)'
;MADMDDAKRIHQLNGALYRALMKKKPKDVLGCFKSLPDDEGPLYKITIHKDTVLHMACYSKQRDLALELLQLLPPSLNQRLANTKNDVDNTILHEVATYNAMTDVATEILNRAPELLTARNILGETPLFRAVRYGKDEMFKLLAEKLDRMDFETEEDCKACLRRNDGTTILHISVFTENFDMALLIAERYGDLISAWDSNQMTALQHLACCPSAFLSGCEHGHLRRFIYSCISNMARGGQCQDLKSDAKSRFRWPIWEALLEEKHRYDAARELASKLLESDTSWEATNPQAVDRGSISVQEKGGDSSVSSKEKAKVDPFIALQHPDDKKGKTSPKVNRTRFNNIRNKETPLFLATMSGIPEIVD
;
A
#
# COMPACT_ATOMS: atom_id res chain seq x y z
N MET A 1 -32.76 33.61 -10.29
CA MET A 1 -32.40 33.55 -11.73
C MET A 1 -30.88 33.64 -11.91
N ALA A 2 -30.16 34.46 -11.13
CA ALA A 2 -28.69 34.50 -11.08
C ALA A 2 -28.05 33.16 -10.64
N ASP A 3 -28.51 32.54 -9.54
CA ASP A 3 -27.96 31.25 -9.05
C ASP A 3 -28.02 30.09 -10.05
N MET A 4 -29.01 30.09 -10.94
CA MET A 4 -29.16 29.05 -11.95
C MET A 4 -28.20 29.22 -13.13
N ASP A 5 -27.78 30.46 -13.43
CA ASP A 5 -26.77 30.73 -14.46
C ASP A 5 -25.36 30.39 -13.94
N ASP A 6 -25.08 30.67 -12.66
CA ASP A 6 -23.81 30.34 -12.03
C ASP A 6 -23.58 28.83 -11.91
N ALA A 7 -24.58 28.08 -11.47
CA ALA A 7 -24.49 26.61 -11.41
C ALA A 7 -24.22 25.99 -12.79
N LYS A 8 -24.82 26.55 -13.85
CA LYS A 8 -24.62 26.11 -15.23
C LYS A 8 -23.21 26.42 -15.72
N ARG A 9 -22.67 27.61 -15.39
CA ARG A 9 -21.29 28.00 -15.71
C ARG A 9 -20.27 27.11 -15.02
N ILE A 10 -20.44 26.87 -13.71
CA ILE A 10 -19.56 25.97 -12.93
C ILE A 10 -19.56 24.57 -13.54
N HIS A 11 -20.73 24.03 -13.87
CA HIS A 11 -20.84 22.71 -14.51
C HIS A 11 -20.12 22.64 -15.87
N GLN A 12 -20.26 23.69 -16.70
CA GLN A 12 -19.56 23.76 -17.99
C GLN A 12 -18.04 23.83 -17.83
N LEU A 13 -17.56 24.65 -16.89
CA LEU A 13 -16.14 24.79 -16.56
C LEU A 13 -15.54 23.47 -16.06
N ASN A 14 -16.19 22.83 -15.08
CA ASN A 14 -15.76 21.52 -14.56
C ASN A 14 -15.70 20.48 -15.67
N GLY A 15 -16.71 20.45 -16.54
CA GLY A 15 -16.71 19.57 -17.70
C GLY A 15 -15.59 19.86 -18.71
N ALA A 16 -15.22 21.13 -18.92
CA ALA A 16 -14.13 21.52 -19.80
C ALA A 16 -12.76 21.13 -19.22
N LEU A 17 -12.51 21.45 -17.95
CA LEU A 17 -11.30 21.07 -17.22
C LEU A 17 -11.13 19.56 -17.20
N TYR A 18 -12.18 18.81 -16.84
CA TYR A 18 -12.14 17.35 -16.82
C TYR A 18 -11.79 16.78 -18.20
N ARG A 19 -12.44 17.25 -19.28
CA ARG A 19 -12.12 16.79 -20.64
C ARG A 19 -10.68 17.13 -21.05
N ALA A 20 -10.17 18.30 -20.69
CA ALA A 20 -8.80 18.71 -21.00
C ALA A 20 -7.77 17.83 -20.28
N LEU A 21 -8.01 17.54 -18.99
CA LEU A 21 -7.20 16.61 -18.20
C LEU A 21 -7.23 15.20 -18.78
N MET A 22 -8.40 14.64 -19.08
CA MET A 22 -8.53 13.28 -19.62
C MET A 22 -7.91 13.14 -21.02
N LYS A 23 -7.96 14.20 -21.84
CA LYS A 23 -7.32 14.24 -23.16
C LYS A 23 -5.82 14.58 -23.10
N LYS A 24 -5.27 14.81 -21.91
CA LYS A 24 -3.87 15.22 -21.69
C LYS A 24 -3.46 16.42 -22.53
N LYS A 25 -4.27 17.49 -22.46
CA LYS A 25 -4.03 18.74 -23.18
C LYS A 25 -3.71 19.88 -22.20
N PRO A 26 -2.43 20.05 -21.82
CA PRO A 26 -2.00 21.09 -20.88
C PRO A 26 -2.51 22.49 -21.24
N LYS A 27 -2.37 22.89 -22.52
CA LYS A 27 -2.80 24.21 -23.01
C LYS A 27 -4.29 24.48 -22.79
N ASP A 28 -5.12 23.44 -22.93
CA ASP A 28 -6.57 23.57 -22.73
C ASP A 28 -6.91 23.72 -21.23
N VAL A 29 -6.18 23.03 -20.36
CA VAL A 29 -6.31 23.17 -18.89
C VAL A 29 -5.97 24.60 -18.47
N LEU A 30 -4.82 25.11 -18.91
CA LEU A 30 -4.37 26.47 -18.60
C LEU A 30 -5.31 27.54 -19.19
N GLY A 31 -5.87 27.27 -20.37
CA GLY A 31 -6.88 28.14 -20.97
C GLY A 31 -8.13 28.30 -20.09
N CYS A 32 -8.53 27.23 -19.37
CA CYS A 32 -9.68 27.27 -18.47
C CYS A 32 -9.44 28.12 -17.22
N PHE A 33 -8.20 28.31 -16.78
CA PHE A 33 -7.89 29.14 -15.61
C PHE A 33 -8.20 30.62 -15.82
N LYS A 34 -8.26 31.09 -17.06
CA LYS A 34 -8.69 32.47 -17.38
C LYS A 34 -10.14 32.76 -16.98
N SER A 35 -10.94 31.71 -16.77
CA SER A 35 -12.34 31.81 -16.33
C SER A 35 -12.49 31.64 -14.82
N LEU A 36 -11.40 31.42 -14.09
CA LEU A 36 -11.37 31.27 -12.64
C LEU A 36 -10.80 32.54 -11.98
N PRO A 37 -11.11 32.76 -10.69
CA PRO A 37 -10.35 33.70 -9.87
C PRO A 37 -8.86 33.35 -9.85
N ASP A 38 -8.00 34.37 -9.80
CA ASP A 38 -6.54 34.21 -9.85
C ASP A 38 -5.98 33.35 -8.70
N ASP A 39 -6.70 33.24 -7.58
CA ASP A 39 -6.29 32.50 -6.40
C ASP A 39 -6.70 31.02 -6.40
N GLU A 40 -7.58 30.60 -7.31
CA GLU A 40 -8.08 29.22 -7.36
C GLU A 40 -7.22 28.33 -8.27
N GLY A 41 -7.06 28.71 -9.54
CA GLY A 41 -6.17 28.08 -10.52
C GLY A 41 -5.94 26.56 -10.33
N PRO A 42 -4.69 26.11 -10.08
CA PRO A 42 -4.38 24.69 -9.85
C PRO A 42 -5.02 24.04 -8.62
N LEU A 43 -5.44 24.83 -7.62
CA LEU A 43 -6.11 24.37 -6.40
C LEU A 43 -7.66 24.40 -6.52
N TYR A 44 -8.19 24.74 -7.69
CA TYR A 44 -9.62 24.69 -7.96
C TYR A 44 -10.16 23.26 -7.85
N LYS A 45 -11.24 23.07 -7.08
CA LYS A 45 -11.87 21.77 -6.84
C LYS A 45 -12.81 21.42 -7.99
N ILE A 46 -12.56 20.31 -8.66
CA ILE A 46 -13.30 19.91 -9.87
C ILE A 46 -14.14 18.65 -9.72
N THR A 47 -13.87 17.81 -8.73
CA THR A 47 -14.63 16.57 -8.49
C THR A 47 -15.55 16.68 -7.28
N ILE A 48 -16.54 15.79 -7.23
CA ILE A 48 -17.40 15.62 -6.04
C ILE A 48 -16.60 15.18 -4.82
N HIS A 49 -15.42 14.58 -5.01
CA HIS A 49 -14.51 14.15 -3.95
C HIS A 49 -13.55 15.26 -3.50
N LYS A 50 -13.81 16.51 -3.91
CA LYS A 50 -12.97 17.68 -3.65
C LYS A 50 -11.54 17.57 -4.20
N ASP A 51 -11.29 16.73 -5.21
CA ASP A 51 -10.00 16.72 -5.90
C ASP A 51 -9.83 18.03 -6.67
N THR A 52 -8.65 18.62 -6.52
CA THR A 52 -8.29 19.81 -7.30
C THR A 52 -7.81 19.45 -8.70
N VAL A 53 -7.64 20.46 -9.55
CA VAL A 53 -7.01 20.29 -10.87
C VAL A 53 -5.62 19.65 -10.73
N LEU A 54 -4.83 20.08 -9.74
CA LEU A 54 -3.52 19.49 -9.45
C LEU A 54 -3.63 18.01 -9.01
N HIS A 55 -4.58 17.66 -8.13
CA HIS A 55 -4.82 16.25 -7.77
C HIS A 55 -5.13 15.41 -9.01
N MET A 56 -6.01 15.90 -9.88
CA MET A 56 -6.42 15.18 -11.09
C MET A 56 -5.30 15.05 -12.12
N ALA A 57 -4.41 16.05 -12.23
CA ALA A 57 -3.21 15.96 -13.08
C ALA A 57 -2.25 14.86 -12.58
N CYS A 58 -2.03 14.80 -11.27
CA CYS A 58 -1.23 13.76 -10.62
C CYS A 58 -1.88 12.37 -10.77
N TYR A 59 -3.18 12.26 -10.50
CA TYR A 59 -3.96 11.03 -10.68
C TYR A 59 -3.88 10.50 -12.12
N SER A 60 -3.95 11.41 -13.11
CA SER A 60 -3.86 11.08 -14.54
C SER A 60 -2.43 10.80 -15.02
N LYS A 61 -1.46 10.76 -14.10
CA LYS A 61 -0.03 10.50 -14.36
C LYS A 61 0.60 11.52 -15.33
N GLN A 62 0.15 12.78 -15.29
CA GLN A 62 0.66 13.85 -16.14
C GLN A 62 1.75 14.64 -15.42
N ARG A 63 2.95 14.04 -15.32
CA ARG A 63 4.11 14.62 -14.62
C ARG A 63 4.40 16.07 -15.05
N ASP A 64 4.57 16.31 -16.34
CA ASP A 64 4.95 17.64 -16.85
C ASP A 64 3.89 18.69 -16.56
N LEU A 65 2.61 18.33 -16.71
CA LEU A 65 1.49 19.22 -16.36
C LEU A 65 1.48 19.49 -14.85
N ALA A 66 1.73 18.49 -14.00
CA ALA A 66 1.77 18.69 -12.56
C ALA A 66 2.88 19.67 -12.16
N LEU A 67 4.06 19.59 -12.77
CA LEU A 67 5.14 20.56 -12.57
C LEU A 67 4.75 21.96 -13.05
N GLU A 68 4.18 22.08 -14.23
CA GLU A 68 3.72 23.36 -14.78
C GLU A 68 2.66 24.00 -13.88
N LEU A 69 1.71 23.20 -13.38
CA LEU A 69 0.70 23.65 -12.42
C LEU A 69 1.32 24.09 -11.08
N LEU A 70 2.34 23.39 -10.58
CA LEU A 70 3.08 23.82 -9.40
C LEU A 70 3.81 25.14 -9.66
N GLN A 71 4.47 25.31 -10.81
CA GLN A 71 5.16 26.55 -11.17
C GLN A 71 4.20 27.76 -11.28
N LEU A 72 2.96 27.52 -11.70
CA LEU A 72 1.92 28.55 -11.75
C LEU A 72 1.37 28.94 -10.37
N LEU A 73 1.49 28.07 -9.37
CA LEU A 73 1.08 28.42 -8.01
C LEU A 73 2.07 29.43 -7.42
N PRO A 74 1.66 30.66 -7.05
CA PRO A 74 2.55 31.60 -6.39
C PRO A 74 2.94 31.11 -4.97
N PRO A 75 4.13 31.47 -4.46
CA PRO A 75 4.58 31.08 -3.12
C PRO A 75 3.62 31.46 -1.99
N SER A 76 2.84 32.53 -2.16
CA SER A 76 1.80 32.96 -1.21
C SER A 76 0.71 31.91 -0.96
N LEU A 77 0.54 30.95 -1.89
CA LEU A 77 -0.44 29.86 -1.76
C LEU A 77 0.17 28.56 -1.21
N ASN A 78 1.44 28.53 -0.76
CA ASN A 78 2.05 27.33 -0.19
C ASN A 78 1.26 26.79 1.01
N GLN A 79 0.79 27.66 1.90
CA GLN A 79 -0.04 27.26 3.03
C GLN A 79 -1.39 26.70 2.58
N ARG A 80 -1.98 27.26 1.51
CA ARG A 80 -3.22 26.73 0.92
C ARG A 80 -2.96 25.36 0.29
N LEU A 81 -1.84 25.17 -0.41
CA LEU A 81 -1.41 23.87 -0.95
C LEU A 81 -1.30 22.83 0.17
N ALA A 82 -0.65 23.17 1.27
CA ALA A 82 -0.48 22.30 2.44
C ALA A 82 -1.82 21.91 3.08
N ASN A 83 -2.74 22.86 3.19
CA ASN A 83 -4.06 22.67 3.79
C ASN A 83 -5.09 22.04 2.84
N THR A 84 -4.80 21.98 1.54
CA THR A 84 -5.74 21.43 0.56
C THR A 84 -5.75 19.91 0.65
N LYS A 85 -6.93 19.38 0.95
CA LYS A 85 -7.19 17.95 1.01
C LYS A 85 -8.46 17.61 0.21
N ASN A 86 -8.49 16.39 -0.34
CA ASN A 86 -9.70 15.82 -0.90
C ASN A 86 -10.60 15.21 0.20
N ASP A 87 -11.71 14.58 -0.17
CA ASP A 87 -12.71 14.06 0.78
C ASP A 87 -12.22 12.91 1.67
N VAL A 88 -11.10 12.27 1.32
CA VAL A 88 -10.46 11.24 2.15
C VAL A 88 -9.23 11.79 2.86
N ASP A 89 -9.12 13.11 2.98
CA ASP A 89 -7.98 13.83 3.57
C ASP A 89 -6.63 13.56 2.88
N ASN A 90 -6.62 13.05 1.65
CA ASN A 90 -5.37 12.99 0.88
C ASN A 90 -4.96 14.41 0.50
N THR A 91 -3.73 14.75 0.84
CA THR A 91 -3.03 15.90 0.27
C THR A 91 -2.47 15.55 -1.10
N ILE A 92 -1.96 16.53 -1.84
CA ILE A 92 -1.34 16.26 -3.14
C ILE A 92 -0.17 15.26 -3.05
N LEU A 93 0.58 15.27 -1.94
CA LEU A 93 1.71 14.36 -1.75
C LEU A 93 1.25 12.91 -1.56
N HIS A 94 0.07 12.66 -0.98
CA HIS A 94 -0.53 11.33 -0.89
C HIS A 94 -0.81 10.74 -2.27
N GLU A 95 -1.32 11.55 -3.21
CA GLU A 95 -1.61 11.11 -4.57
C GLU A 95 -0.32 10.85 -5.36
N VAL A 96 0.63 11.81 -5.31
CA VAL A 96 1.93 11.69 -5.96
C VAL A 96 2.71 10.48 -5.47
N ALA A 97 2.64 10.17 -4.17
CA ALA A 97 3.35 9.04 -3.58
C ALA A 97 2.96 7.68 -4.19
N THR A 98 1.84 7.60 -4.90
CA THR A 98 1.39 6.37 -5.57
C THR A 98 2.08 6.11 -6.92
N TYR A 99 3.06 6.93 -7.34
CA TYR A 99 3.70 6.77 -8.64
C TYR A 99 5.19 7.19 -8.69
N ASN A 100 6.09 6.23 -8.96
CA ASN A 100 7.54 6.44 -9.00
C ASN A 100 7.99 7.53 -10.00
N ALA A 101 7.31 7.69 -11.14
CA ALA A 101 7.75 8.67 -12.13
C ALA A 101 7.49 10.14 -11.69
N MET A 102 6.90 10.37 -10.52
CA MET A 102 6.62 11.69 -9.96
C MET A 102 7.50 12.05 -8.75
N THR A 103 8.66 11.41 -8.58
CA THR A 103 9.62 11.73 -7.50
C THR A 103 10.10 13.19 -7.52
N ASP A 104 10.21 13.79 -8.71
CA ASP A 104 10.53 15.20 -8.87
C ASP A 104 9.37 16.12 -8.47
N VAL A 105 8.13 15.76 -8.84
CA VAL A 105 6.91 16.45 -8.38
C VAL A 105 6.82 16.38 -6.86
N ALA A 106 7.08 15.21 -6.26
CA ALA A 106 7.13 15.03 -4.80
C ALA A 106 8.17 15.94 -4.15
N THR A 107 9.36 16.01 -4.76
CA THR A 107 10.45 16.88 -4.29
C THR A 107 10.06 18.35 -4.34
N GLU A 108 9.44 18.80 -5.44
CA GLU A 108 8.98 20.18 -5.57
C GLU A 108 7.87 20.51 -4.55
N ILE A 109 6.91 19.61 -4.35
CA ILE A 109 5.87 19.76 -3.32
C ILE A 109 6.50 19.92 -1.94
N LEU A 110 7.47 19.07 -1.57
CA LEU A 110 8.13 19.09 -0.27
C LEU A 110 9.04 20.31 -0.08
N ASN A 111 9.63 20.85 -1.16
CA ASN A 111 10.38 22.10 -1.09
C ASN A 111 9.47 23.29 -0.74
N ARG A 112 8.19 23.23 -1.13
CA ARG A 112 7.22 24.30 -0.90
C ARG A 112 6.41 24.15 0.38
N ALA A 113 6.09 22.91 0.75
CA ALA A 113 5.27 22.53 1.90
C ALA A 113 5.84 21.24 2.54
N PRO A 114 6.95 21.33 3.29
CA PRO A 114 7.61 20.18 3.90
C PRO A 114 6.73 19.44 4.93
N GLU A 115 5.78 20.15 5.56
CA GLU A 115 4.81 19.59 6.51
C GLU A 115 3.91 18.50 5.90
N LEU A 116 3.83 18.44 4.56
CA LEU A 116 3.07 17.40 3.87
C LEU A 116 3.67 16.00 4.05
N LEU A 117 4.96 15.88 4.39
CA LEU A 117 5.63 14.58 4.55
C LEU A 117 5.00 13.72 5.65
N THR A 118 4.54 14.36 6.73
CA THR A 118 3.95 13.70 7.91
C THR A 118 2.42 13.85 7.96
N ALA A 119 1.83 14.50 6.96
CA ALA A 119 0.38 14.65 6.86
C ALA A 119 -0.30 13.28 6.81
N ARG A 120 -1.42 13.13 7.53
CA ARG A 120 -2.19 11.89 7.61
C ARG A 120 -3.57 12.07 6.99
N ASN A 121 -3.99 11.08 6.20
CA ASN A 121 -5.33 11.02 5.64
C ASN A 121 -6.35 10.46 6.66
N ILE A 122 -7.62 10.25 6.26
CA ILE A 122 -8.67 9.77 7.19
C ILE A 122 -8.35 8.40 7.81
N LEU A 123 -7.56 7.58 7.12
CA LEU A 123 -7.14 6.28 7.62
C LEU A 123 -5.89 6.40 8.51
N GLY A 124 -5.24 7.56 8.56
CA GLY A 124 -3.98 7.75 9.27
C GLY A 124 -2.75 7.41 8.42
N GLU A 125 -2.91 7.20 7.12
CA GLU A 125 -1.81 6.89 6.22
C GLU A 125 -1.05 8.17 5.90
N THR A 126 0.28 8.11 5.95
CA THR A 126 1.17 9.14 5.42
C THR A 126 1.43 8.93 3.92
N PRO A 127 2.01 9.91 3.20
CA PRO A 127 2.49 9.69 1.84
C PRO A 127 3.48 8.52 1.73
N LEU A 128 4.38 8.36 2.72
CA LEU A 128 5.30 7.22 2.78
C LEU A 128 4.53 5.89 2.86
N PHE A 129 3.51 5.80 3.73
CA PHE A 129 2.65 4.62 3.82
C PHE A 129 1.97 4.30 2.48
N ARG A 130 1.48 5.33 1.77
CA ARG A 130 0.89 5.14 0.44
C ARG A 130 1.90 4.61 -0.57
N ALA A 131 3.13 5.15 -0.59
CA ALA A 131 4.17 4.65 -1.48
C ALA A 131 4.40 3.15 -1.27
N VAL A 132 4.48 2.69 -0.02
CA VAL A 132 4.62 1.27 0.32
C VAL A 132 3.41 0.45 -0.12
N ARG A 133 2.18 0.90 0.22
CA ARG A 133 0.95 0.20 -0.16
C ARG A 133 0.85 -0.03 -1.67
N TYR A 134 1.31 0.93 -2.47
CA TYR A 134 1.29 0.84 -3.94
C TYR A 134 2.58 0.26 -4.54
N GLY A 135 3.53 -0.20 -3.72
CA GLY A 135 4.78 -0.81 -4.19
C GLY A 135 5.66 0.16 -4.97
N LYS A 136 5.79 1.39 -4.49
CA LYS A 136 6.55 2.48 -5.13
C LYS A 136 7.88 2.65 -4.42
N ASP A 137 8.83 1.79 -4.76
CA ASP A 137 10.17 1.68 -4.17
C ASP A 137 11.01 2.95 -4.29
N GLU A 138 11.09 3.54 -5.48
CA GLU A 138 11.84 4.79 -5.69
C GLU A 138 11.22 5.96 -4.91
N MET A 139 9.89 6.02 -4.87
CA MET A 139 9.18 7.00 -4.07
C MET A 139 9.36 6.76 -2.56
N PHE A 140 9.32 5.49 -2.12
CA PHE A 140 9.59 5.11 -0.75
C PHE A 140 10.98 5.55 -0.32
N LYS A 141 12.02 5.24 -1.11
CA LYS A 141 13.40 5.65 -0.83
C LYS A 141 13.51 7.17 -0.68
N LEU A 142 12.94 7.93 -1.62
CA LEU A 142 12.92 9.39 -1.56
C LEU A 142 12.26 9.91 -0.27
N LEU A 143 11.04 9.45 0.03
CA LEU A 143 10.28 9.94 1.17
C LEU A 143 10.90 9.51 2.50
N ALA A 144 11.43 8.29 2.58
CA ALA A 144 12.14 7.79 3.74
C ALA A 144 13.42 8.58 4.00
N GLU A 145 14.18 8.91 2.96
CA GLU A 145 15.39 9.75 3.08
C GLU A 145 15.08 11.19 3.48
N LYS A 146 13.88 11.70 3.15
CA LYS A 146 13.39 12.99 3.65
C LYS A 146 12.93 12.89 5.10
N LEU A 147 12.31 11.77 5.49
CA LEU A 147 11.82 11.53 6.84
C LEU A 147 12.97 11.40 7.83
N ASP A 148 14.04 10.69 7.47
CA ASP A 148 15.26 10.54 8.29
C ASP A 148 15.95 11.89 8.61
N ARG A 149 15.71 12.92 7.78
CA ARG A 149 16.26 14.27 7.97
C ARG A 149 15.37 15.17 8.82
N MET A 150 14.18 14.72 9.19
CA MET A 150 13.30 15.50 10.05
C MET A 150 13.75 15.34 11.50
N ASP A 151 13.78 16.46 12.22
CA ASP A 151 13.98 16.48 13.65
C ASP A 151 12.64 16.20 14.33
N PHE A 152 12.44 14.96 14.78
CA PHE A 152 11.30 14.59 15.60
C PHE A 152 11.55 14.90 17.07
N GLU A 153 10.51 15.34 17.78
CA GLU A 153 10.60 15.57 19.23
C GLU A 153 10.74 14.25 19.99
N THR A 154 10.05 13.19 19.52
CA THR A 154 10.07 11.86 20.12
C THR A 154 10.24 10.75 19.07
N GLU A 155 10.74 9.60 19.51
CA GLU A 155 10.83 8.41 18.66
C GLU A 155 9.42 7.91 18.26
N GLU A 156 8.44 8.10 19.13
CA GLU A 156 7.03 7.78 18.88
C GLU A 156 6.43 8.58 17.72
N ASP A 157 6.84 9.84 17.54
CA ASP A 157 6.38 10.68 16.43
C ASP A 157 6.93 10.20 15.09
N CYS A 158 8.20 9.79 15.07
CA CYS A 158 8.81 9.14 13.91
C CYS A 158 8.08 7.83 13.59
N LYS A 159 7.87 6.97 14.61
CA LYS A 159 7.12 5.71 14.46
C LYS A 159 5.67 5.93 14.02
N ALA A 160 5.04 7.03 14.44
CA ALA A 160 3.69 7.39 14.00
C ALA A 160 3.59 7.63 12.49
N CYS A 161 4.68 8.07 11.85
CA CYS A 161 4.74 8.25 10.40
C CYS A 161 4.76 6.92 9.62
N LEU A 162 5.11 5.81 10.31
CA LEU A 162 5.25 4.47 9.74
C LEU A 162 4.02 3.58 10.00
N ARG A 163 2.96 4.11 10.63
CA ARG A 163 1.75 3.35 10.98
C ARG A 163 0.45 4.09 10.70
N ARG A 164 -0.58 3.32 10.38
CA ARG A 164 -1.96 3.75 10.16
C ARG A 164 -2.72 3.88 11.50
N ASN A 165 -3.94 4.41 11.47
CA ASN A 165 -4.77 4.57 12.68
C ASN A 165 -5.15 3.24 13.35
N ASP A 166 -5.17 2.14 12.61
CA ASP A 166 -5.44 0.79 13.12
C ASP A 166 -4.18 0.00 13.51
N GLY A 167 -3.05 0.68 13.69
CA GLY A 167 -1.79 0.04 14.06
C GLY A 167 -1.09 -0.73 12.93
N THR A 168 -1.70 -0.84 11.74
CA THR A 168 -1.03 -1.43 10.58
C THR A 168 0.23 -0.62 10.27
N THR A 169 1.40 -1.26 10.27
CA THR A 169 2.68 -0.62 9.93
C THR A 169 2.95 -0.72 8.43
N ILE A 170 3.93 0.03 7.93
CA ILE A 170 4.39 -0.10 6.54
C ILE A 170 4.90 -1.51 6.21
N LEU A 171 5.43 -2.26 7.18
CA LEU A 171 5.85 -3.65 6.99
C LEU A 171 4.65 -4.59 6.85
N HIS A 172 3.61 -4.40 7.67
CA HIS A 172 2.38 -5.20 7.56
C HIS A 172 1.72 -5.02 6.18
N ILE A 173 1.58 -3.77 5.71
CA ILE A 173 0.90 -3.52 4.44
C ILE A 173 1.72 -4.02 3.23
N SER A 174 3.05 -4.02 3.27
CA SER A 174 3.87 -4.58 2.18
C SER A 174 3.76 -6.11 2.09
N VAL A 175 3.65 -6.81 3.22
CA VAL A 175 3.33 -8.25 3.25
C VAL A 175 1.92 -8.50 2.71
N PHE A 176 0.93 -7.73 3.17
CA PHE A 176 -0.47 -7.86 2.74
C PHE A 176 -0.66 -7.61 1.24
N THR A 177 0.10 -6.69 0.65
CA THR A 177 0.09 -6.43 -0.80
C THR A 177 1.04 -7.34 -1.59
N GLU A 178 1.63 -8.34 -0.94
CA GLU A 178 2.60 -9.30 -1.50
C GLU A 178 3.80 -8.64 -2.20
N ASN A 179 4.24 -7.49 -1.70
CA ASN A 179 5.45 -6.81 -2.16
C ASN A 179 6.62 -7.15 -1.25
N PHE A 180 7.14 -8.37 -1.40
CA PHE A 180 8.17 -8.90 -0.51
C PHE A 180 9.52 -8.18 -0.62
N ASP A 181 9.87 -7.67 -1.81
CA ASP A 181 11.08 -6.85 -1.98
C ASP A 181 11.00 -5.55 -1.17
N MET A 182 9.84 -4.89 -1.21
CA MET A 182 9.57 -3.72 -0.38
C MET A 182 9.57 -4.09 1.10
N ALA A 183 8.99 -5.24 1.48
CA ALA A 183 8.99 -5.70 2.86
C ALA A 183 10.40 -5.98 3.39
N LEU A 184 11.28 -6.58 2.59
CA LEU A 184 12.69 -6.78 2.90
C LEU A 184 13.39 -5.43 3.13
N LEU A 185 13.24 -4.51 2.18
CA LEU A 185 13.82 -3.16 2.29
C LEU A 185 13.36 -2.43 3.57
N ILE A 186 12.08 -2.58 3.94
CA ILE A 186 11.52 -2.00 5.16
C ILE A 186 12.08 -2.70 6.40
N ALA A 187 12.17 -4.04 6.42
CA ALA A 187 12.69 -4.79 7.54
C ALA A 187 14.18 -4.50 7.80
N GLU A 188 14.96 -4.28 6.74
CA GLU A 188 16.36 -3.84 6.83
C GLU A 188 16.49 -2.42 7.39
N ARG A 189 15.64 -1.51 6.94
CA ARG A 189 15.71 -0.09 7.31
C ARG A 189 15.09 0.22 8.67
N TYR A 190 14.00 -0.47 9.01
CA TYR A 190 13.18 -0.21 10.19
C TYR A 190 12.97 -1.52 10.97
N GLY A 191 14.06 -2.08 11.49
CA GLY A 191 14.07 -3.37 12.20
C GLY A 191 13.07 -3.47 13.36
N ASP A 192 12.78 -2.35 14.04
CA ASP A 192 11.79 -2.27 15.11
C ASP A 192 10.36 -2.64 14.67
N LEU A 193 10.07 -2.59 13.37
CA LEU A 193 8.77 -2.97 12.84
C LEU A 193 8.57 -4.48 12.74
N ILE A 194 9.64 -5.28 12.82
CA ILE A 194 9.58 -6.74 12.68
C ILE A 194 8.73 -7.37 13.79
N SER A 195 8.91 -6.89 15.03
CA SER A 195 8.18 -7.36 16.20
C SER A 195 6.91 -6.55 16.51
N ALA A 196 6.59 -5.54 15.69
CA ALA A 196 5.41 -4.70 15.91
C ALA A 196 4.12 -5.49 15.65
N TRP A 197 3.10 -5.24 16.48
CA TRP A 197 1.77 -5.84 16.32
C TRP A 197 0.80 -4.85 15.69
N ASP A 198 -0.02 -5.33 14.76
CA ASP A 198 -1.15 -4.56 14.22
C ASP A 198 -2.39 -4.62 15.15
N SER A 199 -3.51 -4.04 14.72
CA SER A 199 -4.79 -4.12 15.45
C SER A 199 -5.34 -5.53 15.62
N ASN A 200 -4.93 -6.48 14.76
CA ASN A 200 -5.29 -7.89 14.89
C ASN A 200 -4.35 -8.64 15.85
N GLN A 201 -3.41 -7.93 16.51
CA GLN A 201 -2.34 -8.51 17.33
C GLN A 201 -1.48 -9.51 16.54
N MET A 202 -1.27 -9.23 15.25
CA MET A 202 -0.42 -10.03 14.39
C MET A 202 0.85 -9.25 14.00
N THR A 203 1.98 -9.96 13.95
CA THR A 203 3.24 -9.49 13.37
C THR A 203 3.24 -9.68 11.86
N ALA A 204 4.22 -9.07 11.18
CA ALA A 204 4.44 -9.26 9.75
C ALA A 204 4.67 -10.75 9.39
N LEU A 205 5.33 -11.52 10.26
CA LEU A 205 5.57 -12.94 10.05
C LEU A 205 4.28 -13.76 10.12
N GLN A 206 3.38 -13.44 11.06
CA GLN A 206 2.08 -14.09 11.17
C GLN A 206 1.18 -13.76 9.95
N HIS A 207 1.23 -12.53 9.45
CA HIS A 207 0.58 -12.16 8.18
C HIS A 207 1.17 -12.97 7.00
N LEU A 208 2.49 -13.12 6.92
CA LEU A 208 3.16 -13.91 5.88
C LEU A 208 2.77 -15.40 5.95
N ALA A 209 2.64 -15.95 7.15
CA ALA A 209 2.17 -17.31 7.40
C ALA A 209 0.72 -17.54 6.96
N CYS A 210 -0.09 -16.49 6.92
CA CYS A 210 -1.47 -16.53 6.44
C CYS A 210 -1.60 -16.29 4.92
N CYS A 211 -0.49 -16.21 4.19
CA CYS A 211 -0.47 -15.97 2.75
C CYS A 211 0.00 -17.22 1.97
N PRO A 212 -0.86 -18.23 1.72
CA PRO A 212 -0.51 -19.41 0.91
C PRO A 212 0.00 -19.09 -0.48
N SER A 213 -0.46 -17.98 -1.08
CA SER A 213 0.02 -17.49 -2.38
C SER A 213 1.50 -17.11 -2.37
N ALA A 214 2.08 -16.79 -1.21
CA ALA A 214 3.47 -16.36 -1.05
C ALA A 214 4.48 -17.51 -1.20
N PHE A 215 4.04 -18.78 -1.14
CA PHE A 215 4.90 -19.96 -1.15
C PHE A 215 4.43 -21.04 -2.12
N LEU A 216 5.38 -21.84 -2.62
CA LEU A 216 5.11 -22.86 -3.65
C LEU A 216 4.19 -23.98 -3.14
N SER A 217 4.31 -24.34 -1.88
CA SER A 217 3.46 -25.30 -1.17
C SER A 217 1.98 -24.91 -1.13
N GLY A 218 1.68 -23.62 -0.98
CA GLY A 218 0.33 -23.09 -0.86
C GLY A 218 -0.40 -22.87 -2.19
N CYS A 219 0.28 -23.12 -3.33
CA CYS A 219 -0.29 -22.93 -4.66
C CYS A 219 -0.93 -24.23 -5.21
N GLU A 220 -2.13 -24.12 -5.78
CA GLU A 220 -2.72 -25.22 -6.58
C GLU A 220 -1.74 -25.57 -7.71
N HIS A 221 -1.24 -26.82 -7.73
CA HIS A 221 -0.16 -27.37 -8.59
C HIS A 221 1.30 -27.13 -8.14
N GLY A 222 1.56 -26.90 -6.85
CA GLY A 222 2.90 -26.64 -6.27
C GLY A 222 4.04 -27.58 -6.73
N HIS A 223 3.79 -28.89 -6.91
CA HIS A 223 4.81 -29.83 -7.41
C HIS A 223 5.26 -29.53 -8.85
N LEU A 224 4.33 -29.20 -9.75
CA LEU A 224 4.64 -28.85 -11.13
C LEU A 224 5.40 -27.53 -11.20
N ARG A 225 5.00 -26.55 -10.37
CA ARG A 225 5.71 -25.27 -10.26
C ARG A 225 7.13 -25.45 -9.72
N ARG A 226 7.32 -26.27 -8.69
CA ARG A 226 8.64 -26.60 -8.12
C ARG A 226 9.56 -27.27 -9.14
N PHE A 227 9.01 -28.16 -9.98
CA PHE A 227 9.74 -28.76 -11.10
C PHE A 227 10.17 -27.71 -12.14
N ILE A 228 9.24 -26.86 -12.60
CA ILE A 228 9.53 -25.77 -13.55
C ILE A 228 10.63 -24.85 -12.99
N TYR A 229 10.59 -24.54 -11.70
CA TYR A 229 11.60 -23.67 -11.08
C TYR A 229 12.96 -24.33 -10.91
N SER A 230 12.99 -25.63 -10.62
CA SER A 230 14.24 -26.41 -10.66
C SER A 230 14.87 -26.33 -12.06
N CYS A 231 14.07 -26.44 -13.12
CA CYS A 231 14.55 -26.26 -14.50
C CYS A 231 15.09 -24.85 -14.75
N ILE A 232 14.40 -23.80 -14.32
CA ILE A 232 14.87 -22.40 -14.44
C ILE A 232 16.20 -22.20 -13.71
N SER A 233 16.31 -22.68 -12.46
CA SER A 233 17.54 -22.59 -11.66
C SER A 233 18.71 -23.36 -12.26
N ASN A 234 18.46 -24.54 -12.83
CA ASN A 234 19.48 -25.33 -13.51
C ASN A 234 19.94 -24.68 -14.82
N MET A 235 19.03 -24.06 -15.58
CA MET A 235 19.39 -23.27 -16.77
C MET A 235 20.23 -22.04 -16.40
N ALA A 236 19.90 -21.35 -15.31
CA ALA A 236 20.68 -20.21 -14.81
C ALA A 236 22.10 -20.59 -14.34
N ARG A 237 22.28 -21.79 -13.75
CA ARG A 237 23.60 -22.31 -13.34
C ARG A 237 24.45 -22.82 -14.51
N GLY A 238 23.86 -23.09 -15.68
CA GLY A 238 24.55 -23.66 -16.84
C GLY A 238 25.08 -22.65 -17.88
N GLY A 239 24.83 -21.34 -17.71
CA GLY A 239 25.18 -20.32 -18.69
C GLY A 239 26.47 -19.55 -18.34
N GLN A 240 27.47 -19.63 -19.23
CA GLN A 240 28.63 -18.73 -19.20
C GLN A 240 28.18 -17.27 -19.31
N CYS A 241 28.89 -16.42 -18.56
CA CYS A 241 28.66 -14.99 -18.41
C CYS A 241 28.80 -14.25 -19.76
N GLN A 242 27.94 -13.24 -19.97
CA GLN A 242 27.92 -12.25 -21.08
C GLN A 242 27.23 -12.68 -22.39
N ASP A 243 25.89 -12.75 -22.41
CA ASP A 243 24.99 -12.27 -23.51
C ASP A 243 23.53 -12.76 -23.37
N LEU A 244 22.96 -12.70 -22.16
CA LEU A 244 21.60 -13.21 -21.88
C LEU A 244 20.44 -12.36 -22.45
N LYS A 245 20.69 -11.19 -23.04
CA LYS A 245 19.63 -10.37 -23.66
C LYS A 245 19.35 -10.73 -25.13
N SER A 246 20.32 -11.31 -25.85
CA SER A 246 20.19 -11.66 -27.27
C SER A 246 19.73 -13.11 -27.49
N ASP A 247 20.26 -14.06 -26.71
CA ASP A 247 20.03 -15.49 -26.95
C ASP A 247 18.76 -16.07 -26.31
N ALA A 248 18.18 -15.39 -25.31
CA ALA A 248 16.90 -15.79 -24.70
C ALA A 248 15.70 -15.64 -25.66
N LYS A 249 15.85 -14.92 -26.78
CA LYS A 249 14.81 -14.85 -27.83
C LYS A 249 14.74 -16.09 -28.72
N SER A 250 15.76 -16.93 -28.74
CA SER A 250 15.96 -17.92 -29.82
C SER A 250 15.57 -19.36 -29.46
N ARG A 251 15.61 -19.78 -28.19
CA ARG A 251 15.31 -21.17 -27.82
C ARG A 251 14.27 -21.22 -26.71
N PHE A 252 13.02 -21.47 -27.11
CA PHE A 252 11.80 -21.55 -26.28
C PHE A 252 11.19 -20.21 -25.84
N ARG A 253 10.52 -19.52 -26.79
CA ARG A 253 9.46 -18.54 -26.47
C ARG A 253 8.25 -19.26 -25.88
N TRP A 254 8.32 -19.63 -24.61
CA TRP A 254 7.11 -19.89 -23.85
C TRP A 254 6.42 -18.54 -23.63
N PRO A 255 5.15 -18.36 -24.04
CA PRO A 255 4.43 -17.09 -23.88
C PRO A 255 4.34 -16.58 -22.43
N ILE A 256 4.74 -17.40 -21.45
CA ILE A 256 4.63 -17.16 -20.02
C ILE A 256 5.98 -17.13 -19.27
N TRP A 257 7.13 -17.16 -19.97
CA TRP A 257 8.43 -17.28 -19.31
C TRP A 257 8.74 -16.12 -18.35
N GLU A 258 8.43 -14.89 -18.76
CA GLU A 258 8.58 -13.70 -17.91
C GLU A 258 7.72 -13.80 -16.64
N ALA A 259 6.46 -14.25 -16.78
CA ALA A 259 5.56 -14.44 -15.64
C ALA A 259 6.07 -15.52 -14.68
N LEU A 260 6.67 -16.60 -15.18
CA LEU A 260 7.27 -17.64 -14.34
C LEU A 260 8.51 -17.14 -13.59
N LEU A 261 9.32 -16.30 -14.23
CA LEU A 261 10.48 -15.66 -13.59
C LEU A 261 10.06 -14.65 -12.51
N GLU A 262 9.08 -13.78 -12.80
CA GLU A 262 8.50 -12.87 -11.80
C GLU A 262 7.96 -13.63 -10.60
N GLU A 263 7.25 -14.72 -10.87
CA GLU A 263 6.65 -15.50 -9.80
C GLU A 263 7.73 -16.21 -8.98
N LYS A 264 8.76 -16.79 -9.62
CA LYS A 264 9.92 -17.37 -8.93
C LYS A 264 10.60 -16.34 -8.03
N HIS A 265 10.89 -15.15 -8.57
CA HIS A 265 11.49 -14.05 -7.83
C HIS A 265 10.67 -13.70 -6.58
N ARG A 266 9.35 -13.59 -6.74
CA ARG A 266 8.43 -13.32 -5.62
C ARG A 266 8.51 -14.40 -4.53
N TYR A 267 8.63 -15.68 -4.89
CA TYR A 267 8.82 -16.75 -3.89
C TYR A 267 10.17 -16.68 -3.20
N ASP A 268 11.25 -16.42 -3.95
CA ASP A 268 12.60 -16.28 -3.39
C ASP A 268 12.63 -15.10 -2.38
N ALA A 269 12.03 -13.96 -2.74
CA ALA A 269 11.87 -12.81 -1.86
C ALA A 269 10.99 -13.09 -0.64
N ALA A 270 9.90 -13.86 -0.77
CA ALA A 270 9.06 -14.27 0.36
C ALA A 270 9.82 -15.16 1.36
N ARG A 271 10.66 -16.08 0.86
CA ARG A 271 11.49 -16.96 1.71
C ARG A 271 12.58 -16.17 2.42
N GLU A 272 13.25 -15.27 1.69
CA GLU A 272 14.24 -14.38 2.29
C GLU A 272 13.62 -13.51 3.37
N LEU A 273 12.42 -12.97 3.12
CA LEU A 273 11.66 -12.21 4.11
C LEU A 273 11.32 -13.06 5.33
N ALA A 274 10.82 -14.29 5.14
CA ALA A 274 10.51 -15.19 6.25
C ALA A 274 11.75 -15.45 7.12
N SER A 275 12.90 -15.75 6.49
CA SER A 275 14.17 -15.93 7.18
C SER A 275 14.55 -14.69 7.99
N LYS A 276 14.43 -13.50 7.37
CA LYS A 276 14.77 -12.23 8.02
C LYS A 276 13.88 -11.93 9.22
N LEU A 277 12.58 -12.19 9.10
CA LEU A 277 11.63 -11.97 10.17
C LEU A 277 11.87 -12.97 11.31
N LEU A 278 12.17 -14.24 11.01
CA LEU A 278 12.44 -15.26 12.03
C LEU A 278 13.64 -14.96 12.92
N GLU A 279 14.69 -14.33 12.38
CA GLU A 279 15.88 -13.93 13.15
C GLU A 279 15.55 -12.99 14.33
N SER A 280 14.47 -12.21 14.22
CA SER A 280 14.18 -11.09 15.13
C SER A 280 12.78 -11.12 15.76
N ASP A 281 11.81 -11.81 15.17
CA ASP A 281 10.45 -11.89 15.67
C ASP A 281 10.35 -13.00 16.73
N THR A 282 10.29 -12.68 18.03
CA THR A 282 10.17 -13.68 19.12
C THR A 282 8.77 -14.27 19.30
N SER A 283 7.80 -13.96 18.42
CA SER A 283 6.42 -14.49 18.53
C SER A 283 6.33 -16.02 18.42
N TRP A 284 7.39 -16.70 17.96
CA TRP A 284 7.51 -18.15 17.96
C TRP A 284 7.86 -18.75 19.35
N GLU A 285 8.44 -17.98 20.28
CA GLU A 285 8.86 -18.47 21.61
C GLU A 285 7.69 -18.66 22.59
N ALA A 286 6.52 -18.08 22.32
CA ALA A 286 5.32 -18.29 23.13
C ALA A 286 4.80 -19.74 23.14
N THR A 287 5.44 -20.63 22.38
CA THR A 287 5.22 -22.09 22.38
C THR A 287 5.80 -22.78 23.62
N ASN A 288 5.75 -22.18 24.81
CA ASN A 288 6.01 -22.91 26.05
C ASN A 288 4.68 -23.45 26.60
N PRO A 289 4.36 -24.75 26.42
CA PRO A 289 3.10 -25.34 26.89
C PRO A 289 2.93 -25.32 28.42
N GLN A 290 3.94 -24.88 29.19
CA GLN A 290 3.87 -24.80 30.65
C GLN A 290 3.21 -23.52 31.20
N ALA A 291 2.95 -22.51 30.37
CA ALA A 291 2.36 -21.24 30.83
C ALA A 291 0.82 -21.21 30.77
N VAL A 292 0.16 -22.25 30.26
CA VAL A 292 -1.30 -22.38 30.25
C VAL A 292 -1.72 -23.46 31.25
N ASP A 293 -2.09 -22.98 32.43
CA ASP A 293 -3.00 -23.62 33.38
C ASP A 293 -2.44 -24.69 34.35
N ARG A 294 -1.78 -24.22 35.42
CA ARG A 294 -2.05 -24.74 36.77
C ARG A 294 -2.84 -23.69 37.54
N GLY A 295 -4.14 -23.59 37.25
CA GLY A 295 -5.03 -22.61 37.83
C GLY A 295 -6.49 -23.09 37.92
N SER A 296 -6.69 -24.34 38.33
CA SER A 296 -7.94 -24.85 38.94
C SER A 296 -9.25 -24.59 38.17
N ILE A 297 -9.67 -25.57 37.39
CA ILE A 297 -11.07 -25.78 37.04
C ILE A 297 -11.85 -26.00 38.35
N SER A 298 -12.61 -25.00 38.78
CA SER A 298 -13.74 -25.21 39.69
C SER A 298 -15.00 -25.31 38.83
N VAL A 299 -15.52 -26.53 38.75
CA VAL A 299 -16.84 -26.80 38.19
C VAL A 299 -17.87 -26.27 39.18
N GLN A 300 -18.66 -25.29 38.77
CA GLN A 300 -19.97 -25.04 39.35
C GLN A 300 -20.98 -24.81 38.23
N GLU A 301 -21.70 -25.89 37.91
CA GLU A 301 -23.00 -25.80 37.27
C GLU A 301 -23.98 -25.07 38.20
N LYS A 302 -24.70 -24.07 37.67
CA LYS A 302 -26.14 -23.89 37.90
C LYS A 302 -26.69 -22.85 36.93
N GLY A 303 -27.77 -23.25 36.25
CA GLY A 303 -28.44 -22.46 35.23
C GLY A 303 -29.36 -21.36 35.77
N GLY A 304 -29.99 -20.66 34.83
CA GLY A 304 -31.04 -19.68 35.11
C GLY A 304 -31.15 -18.65 33.98
N ASP A 305 -32.26 -18.72 33.25
CA ASP A 305 -32.69 -17.77 32.21
C ASP A 305 -32.61 -16.30 32.65
N SER A 306 -32.26 -15.43 31.70
CA SER A 306 -33.06 -14.22 31.43
C SER A 306 -32.61 -13.48 30.17
N SER A 307 -33.60 -13.16 29.35
CA SER A 307 -33.60 -12.23 28.22
C SER A 307 -33.15 -10.82 28.59
N VAL A 308 -32.43 -10.11 27.69
CA VAL A 308 -32.70 -8.69 27.30
C VAL A 308 -31.93 -8.33 26.01
N SER A 309 -32.70 -8.00 24.98
CA SER A 309 -32.53 -6.95 23.95
C SER A 309 -31.12 -6.41 23.62
N SER A 310 -30.58 -6.82 22.46
CA SER A 310 -29.48 -6.14 21.77
C SER A 310 -30.01 -5.16 20.72
N LYS A 311 -29.77 -3.87 20.93
CA LYS A 311 -29.94 -2.83 19.89
C LYS A 311 -28.94 -3.08 18.76
N GLU A 312 -29.49 -3.21 17.56
CA GLU A 312 -28.76 -3.30 16.30
C GLU A 312 -27.95 -2.01 16.06
N LYS A 313 -26.61 -2.11 16.07
CA LYS A 313 -25.74 -1.11 15.44
C LYS A 313 -25.28 -1.69 14.11
N ALA A 314 -25.76 -1.12 13.02
CA ALA A 314 -25.32 -1.44 11.68
C ALA A 314 -23.80 -1.22 11.56
N LYS A 315 -23.04 -2.31 11.40
CA LYS A 315 -21.65 -2.28 10.94
C LYS A 315 -21.68 -1.97 9.45
N VAL A 316 -21.27 -0.76 9.08
CA VAL A 316 -20.94 -0.44 7.70
C VAL A 316 -19.51 -0.94 7.46
N ASP A 317 -19.35 -1.89 6.54
CA ASP A 317 -18.05 -2.37 6.07
C ASP A 317 -17.27 -1.20 5.45
N PRO A 318 -16.12 -0.78 6.01
CA PRO A 318 -15.35 0.35 5.48
C PRO A 318 -14.66 0.05 4.15
N PHE A 319 -14.68 -1.22 3.71
CA PHE A 319 -13.82 -1.74 2.64
C PHE A 319 -14.42 -1.67 1.23
N ILE A 320 -15.68 -1.22 1.08
CA ILE A 320 -16.35 -1.12 -0.23
C ILE A 320 -16.28 0.31 -0.80
N ALA A 321 -15.89 1.32 -0.02
CA ALA A 321 -15.73 2.67 -0.55
C ALA A 321 -14.33 2.86 -1.18
N LEU A 322 -14.32 3.03 -2.50
CA LEU A 322 -13.23 3.54 -3.36
C LEU A 322 -12.21 2.51 -3.86
N GLN A 323 -12.67 1.58 -4.70
CA GLN A 323 -11.82 0.99 -5.74
C GLN A 323 -11.82 1.88 -6.99
N HIS A 324 -10.64 2.14 -7.55
CA HIS A 324 -10.43 2.93 -8.76
C HIS A 324 -10.93 2.19 -10.03
N PRO A 325 -11.44 2.90 -11.05
CA PRO A 325 -11.99 2.27 -12.27
C PRO A 325 -10.95 1.66 -13.24
N ASP A 326 -9.67 2.06 -13.16
CA ASP A 326 -8.66 1.73 -14.19
C ASP A 326 -7.79 0.49 -13.89
N ASP A 327 -8.00 -0.21 -12.77
CA ASP A 327 -7.24 -1.40 -12.40
C ASP A 327 -7.67 -2.70 -13.12
N LYS A 328 -8.41 -2.58 -14.24
CA LYS A 328 -8.86 -3.74 -15.04
C LYS A 328 -7.87 -4.20 -16.11
N LYS A 329 -6.58 -3.88 -16.00
CA LYS A 329 -5.53 -4.53 -16.80
C LYS A 329 -4.37 -5.03 -15.94
N GLY A 330 -4.50 -6.28 -15.50
CA GLY A 330 -3.40 -7.13 -15.05
C GLY A 330 -3.38 -7.43 -13.56
N LYS A 331 -3.62 -8.71 -13.22
CA LYS A 331 -3.64 -9.35 -11.88
C LYS A 331 -4.93 -9.08 -11.08
N THR A 332 -5.92 -9.96 -11.33
CA THR A 332 -7.06 -10.18 -10.44
C THR A 332 -6.56 -10.47 -9.03
N SER A 333 -6.84 -9.58 -8.07
CA SER A 333 -6.67 -9.90 -6.65
C SER A 333 -7.50 -11.15 -6.32
N PRO A 334 -6.98 -12.15 -5.58
CA PRO A 334 -7.78 -13.30 -5.19
C PRO A 334 -8.82 -12.82 -4.18
N LYS A 335 -10.08 -12.68 -4.62
CA LYS A 335 -11.24 -12.45 -3.74
C LYS A 335 -11.53 -13.63 -2.79
N VAL A 336 -10.70 -14.67 -2.78
CA VAL A 336 -10.99 -15.98 -2.17
C VAL A 336 -10.54 -16.09 -0.71
N ASN A 337 -9.62 -15.24 -0.21
CA ASN A 337 -9.09 -15.41 1.15
C ASN A 337 -9.84 -14.67 2.26
N ARG A 338 -10.84 -13.83 1.95
CA ARG A 338 -11.50 -12.98 2.98
C ARG A 338 -12.34 -13.74 4.01
N THR A 339 -12.75 -14.98 3.74
CA THR A 339 -13.68 -15.73 4.59
C THR A 339 -13.03 -16.81 5.46
N ARG A 340 -11.76 -17.17 5.22
CA ARG A 340 -11.11 -18.29 5.94
C ARG A 340 -10.44 -17.90 7.26
N PHE A 341 -10.08 -16.62 7.43
CA PHE A 341 -9.26 -16.13 8.55
C PHE A 341 -10.06 -15.40 9.65
N ASN A 342 -11.38 -15.24 9.49
CA ASN A 342 -12.24 -14.59 10.49
C ASN A 342 -12.42 -15.39 11.80
N ASN A 343 -11.92 -16.63 11.85
CA ASN A 343 -12.04 -17.53 13.00
C ASN A 343 -10.69 -17.84 13.69
N ILE A 344 -9.60 -17.18 13.31
CA ILE A 344 -8.29 -17.36 13.94
C ILE A 344 -8.32 -16.71 15.33
N ARG A 345 -7.94 -17.47 16.37
CA ARG A 345 -7.84 -16.91 17.72
C ARG A 345 -6.63 -15.99 17.79
N ASN A 346 -6.79 -14.86 18.48
CA ASN A 346 -5.71 -13.92 18.73
C ASN A 346 -4.50 -14.64 19.38
N LYS A 347 -3.28 -14.34 18.91
CA LYS A 347 -1.97 -14.82 19.44
C LYS A 347 -1.55 -16.26 19.04
N GLU A 348 -2.05 -16.80 17.94
CA GLU A 348 -1.53 -18.06 17.40
C GLU A 348 -0.11 -17.88 16.83
N THR A 349 0.78 -18.84 17.10
CA THR A 349 2.18 -18.72 16.68
C THR A 349 2.32 -18.78 15.15
N PRO A 350 3.36 -18.15 14.56
CA PRO A 350 3.62 -18.27 13.12
C PRO A 350 3.65 -19.71 12.62
N LEU A 351 4.21 -20.64 13.41
CA LEU A 351 4.27 -22.07 13.10
C LEU A 351 2.87 -22.70 13.02
N PHE A 352 1.97 -22.36 13.93
CA PHE A 352 0.59 -22.86 13.91
C PHE A 352 -0.15 -22.34 12.67
N LEU A 353 -0.03 -21.05 12.38
CA LEU A 353 -0.66 -20.41 11.23
C LEU A 353 -0.14 -20.98 9.90
N ALA A 354 1.16 -21.23 9.82
CA ALA A 354 1.79 -21.84 8.65
C ALA A 354 1.36 -23.31 8.47
N THR A 355 1.21 -24.06 9.56
CA THR A 355 0.67 -25.43 9.53
C THR A 355 -0.78 -25.43 9.02
N MET A 356 -1.61 -24.51 9.52
CA MET A 356 -3.00 -24.34 9.03
C MET A 356 -3.06 -23.94 7.56
N SER A 357 -2.10 -23.13 7.11
CA SER A 357 -2.03 -22.60 5.76
C SER A 357 -1.30 -23.54 4.78
N GLY A 358 -0.67 -24.61 5.27
CA GLY A 358 0.06 -25.59 4.47
C GLY A 358 1.40 -25.06 3.93
N ILE A 359 2.07 -24.18 4.67
CA ILE A 359 3.30 -23.47 4.26
C ILE A 359 4.49 -23.96 5.09
N PRO A 360 5.14 -25.09 4.73
CA PRO A 360 6.36 -25.53 5.41
C PRO A 360 7.54 -24.56 5.22
N GLU A 361 7.60 -23.82 4.11
CA GLU A 361 8.73 -22.95 3.75
C GLU A 361 8.93 -21.76 4.69
N ILE A 362 7.99 -21.49 5.61
CA ILE A 362 8.20 -20.43 6.60
C ILE A 362 9.23 -20.84 7.67
N VAL A 363 9.46 -22.15 7.86
CA VAL A 363 10.39 -22.70 8.87
C VAL A 363 11.56 -23.48 8.27
N ASP A 364 11.60 -23.62 6.94
CA ASP A 364 12.66 -24.31 6.16
C ASP A 364 13.68 -23.33 5.53
#